data_AF-A0A1Z4RWF9-F1
#
_entry.id   AF-A0A1Z4RWF9-F1
#
_cell.length_a   1.000
_cell.length_b   1.000
_cell.length_c   1.000
_cell.angle_alpha   90.00
_cell.angle_beta   90.00
_cell.angle_gamma   90.00
#
_symmetry.space_group_name_H-M   'P 1'
#
loop_
_entity.id
_entity.type
_entity.pdbx_description
1 polymer ?
#
loop_
_entity_poly.entity_id
_entity_poly.type
_entity_poly.pdbx_seq_one_letter_code
_entity_poly.pdbx_strand_id
1 'polypeptide(L)'
;MRYLRLTPQSNALLRHFLGIQTKMLGEILQEADLVSSAQIQAALEVQLQSPDLKVGEILAKQGLIKPETADFFAQDWLKIIAQPHKNALGYYLRQAAILNSAQIELILAEQRVTGVRFGTVAVFQGFLKSTTLDYFLANLFPEELHVSPFINMSSQNAKF
;
A
#
# COMPACT_ATOMS: atom_id res chain seq x y z
N MET A 1 -32.46 -3.62 23.96
CA MET A 1 -31.73 -3.48 22.69
C MET A 1 -30.60 -2.47 22.88
N ARG A 2 -29.33 -2.88 22.78
CA ARG A 2 -28.17 -1.96 22.87
C ARG A 2 -27.92 -1.38 21.48
N TYR A 3 -28.11 -0.08 21.32
CA TYR A 3 -27.64 0.63 20.13
C TYR A 3 -26.11 0.63 20.16
N LEU A 4 -25.46 -0.04 19.21
CA LEU A 4 -24.03 0.07 18.96
C LEU A 4 -23.74 1.51 18.52
N ARG A 5 -23.31 2.37 19.44
CA ARG A 5 -22.72 3.67 19.08
C ARG A 5 -21.31 3.42 18.58
N LEU A 6 -21.10 3.63 17.28
CA LEU A 6 -19.77 3.66 16.68
C LEU A 6 -18.97 4.81 17.30
N THR A 7 -17.71 4.55 17.65
CA THR A 7 -16.81 5.61 18.09
C THR A 7 -16.49 6.54 16.91
N PRO A 8 -16.06 7.79 17.15
CA PRO A 8 -15.62 8.69 16.08
C PRO A 8 -14.54 8.05 15.19
N GLN A 9 -13.62 7.29 15.80
CA GLN A 9 -12.56 6.57 15.09
C GLN A 9 -13.12 5.44 14.22
N SER A 10 -14.04 4.62 14.75
CA SER A 10 -14.70 3.57 13.97
C SER A 10 -15.52 4.15 12.82
N ASN A 11 -16.20 5.28 13.02
CA ASN A 11 -16.92 5.98 11.95
C ASN A 11 -15.98 6.51 10.86
N ALA A 12 -14.81 7.06 11.23
CA ALA A 12 -13.82 7.53 10.27
C ALA A 12 -13.26 6.39 9.42
N LEU A 13 -12.91 5.26 10.05
CA LEU A 13 -12.43 4.06 9.35
C LEU A 13 -13.48 3.48 8.39
N LEU A 14 -14.75 3.46 8.80
CA LEU A 14 -15.85 3.00 7.94
C LEU A 14 -16.05 3.91 6.73
N ARG A 15 -16.03 5.24 6.92
CA ARG A 15 -16.13 6.20 5.81
C ARG A 15 -14.97 6.06 4.84
N HIS A 16 -13.76 5.91 5.38
CA HIS A 16 -12.55 5.67 4.58
C HIS A 16 -12.68 4.40 3.74
N PHE A 17 -13.04 3.28 4.36
CA PHE A 17 -13.25 2.01 3.67
C PHE A 17 -14.31 2.09 2.57
N LEU A 18 -15.48 2.68 2.87
CA LEU A 18 -16.55 2.86 1.90
C LEU A 18 -16.10 3.73 0.71
N GLY A 19 -15.29 4.75 0.96
CA GLY A 19 -14.70 5.58 -0.09
C GLY A 19 -13.75 4.82 -1.02
N ILE A 20 -13.03 3.82 -0.52
CA ILE A 20 -12.16 2.98 -1.36
C ILE A 20 -12.99 1.94 -2.12
N GLN A 21 -14.04 1.39 -1.52
CA GLN A 21 -14.88 0.36 -2.12
C GLN A 21 -15.53 0.81 -3.44
N THR A 22 -15.77 2.12 -3.61
CA THR A 22 -16.35 2.69 -4.83
C THR A 22 -15.33 3.04 -5.90
N LYS A 23 -14.02 2.96 -5.61
CA LYS A 23 -12.97 3.37 -6.55
C LYS A 23 -12.73 2.30 -7.62
N MET A 24 -12.45 2.77 -8.82
CA MET A 24 -11.94 1.93 -9.90
C MET A 24 -10.46 1.59 -9.66
N LEU A 25 -10.00 0.51 -10.29
CA LEU A 25 -8.60 0.07 -10.20
C LEU A 25 -7.63 1.19 -10.57
N GLY A 26 -7.91 1.96 -11.62
CA GLY A 26 -7.07 3.09 -12.04
C GLY A 26 -6.88 4.13 -10.94
N GLU A 27 -7.96 4.51 -10.25
CA GLU A 27 -7.92 5.49 -9.15
C GLU A 27 -7.09 4.97 -7.98
N ILE A 28 -7.26 3.69 -7.61
CA ILE A 28 -6.49 3.04 -6.54
C ILE A 28 -4.99 3.06 -6.87
N LEU A 29 -4.62 2.67 -8.10
CA LEU A 29 -3.23 2.66 -8.55
C LEU A 29 -2.63 4.08 -8.66
N GLN A 30 -3.45 5.06 -9.03
CA GLN A 30 -3.04 6.46 -9.11
C GLN A 30 -2.73 7.04 -7.73
N GLU A 31 -3.62 6.84 -6.77
CA GLU A 31 -3.44 7.31 -5.39
C GLU A 31 -2.26 6.64 -4.70
N ALA A 32 -1.97 5.39 -5.07
CA ALA A 32 -0.77 4.68 -4.63
C ALA A 32 0.52 5.17 -5.34
N ASP A 33 0.43 6.12 -6.27
CA ASP A 33 1.53 6.63 -7.11
C ASP A 33 2.28 5.50 -7.86
N LEU A 34 1.54 4.47 -8.25
CA LEU A 34 2.04 3.37 -9.07
C LEU A 34 1.86 3.64 -10.57
N VAL A 35 0.87 4.45 -10.91
CA VAL A 35 0.61 4.94 -12.27
C VAL A 35 0.17 6.40 -12.23
N SER A 36 0.44 7.13 -13.30
CA SER A 36 -0.03 8.50 -13.49
C SER A 36 -1.41 8.54 -14.16
N SER A 37 -2.10 9.68 -14.03
CA SER A 37 -3.36 9.93 -14.75
C SER A 37 -3.19 9.77 -16.27
N ALA A 38 -2.07 10.24 -16.84
CA ALA A 38 -1.79 10.12 -18.27
C ALA A 38 -1.63 8.65 -18.70
N GLN A 39 -0.99 7.81 -17.89
CA GLN A 39 -0.87 6.38 -18.15
C GLN A 39 -2.22 5.67 -18.08
N ILE A 40 -3.09 6.05 -17.12
CA ILE A 40 -4.45 5.52 -17.04
C ILE A 40 -5.25 5.91 -18.28
N GLN A 41 -5.18 7.17 -18.69
CA GLN A 41 -5.90 7.66 -19.87
C GLN A 41 -5.44 6.92 -21.14
N ALA A 42 -4.13 6.75 -21.33
CA ALA A 42 -3.60 5.96 -22.45
C ALA A 42 -4.05 4.50 -22.40
N ALA A 43 -4.12 3.89 -21.21
CA ALA A 43 -4.62 2.52 -21.06
C ALA A 43 -6.12 2.41 -21.38
N LEU A 44 -6.92 3.41 -20.99
CA LEU A 44 -8.35 3.48 -21.33
C LEU A 44 -8.57 3.65 -22.84
N GLU A 45 -7.75 4.45 -23.51
CA GLU A 45 -7.79 4.58 -24.98
C GLU A 45 -7.50 3.26 -25.69
N VAL A 46 -6.53 2.49 -25.20
CA VAL A 46 -6.26 1.13 -25.70
C VAL A 46 -7.45 0.19 -25.42
N GLN A 47 -8.08 0.29 -24.25
CA GLN A 47 -9.24 -0.53 -23.90
C GLN A 47 -10.42 -0.28 -24.84
N LEU A 48 -10.63 0.95 -25.30
CA LEU A 48 -11.68 1.25 -26.29
C LEU A 48 -11.47 0.49 -27.62
N GLN A 49 -10.23 0.21 -27.99
CA GLN A 49 -9.89 -0.57 -29.19
C GLN A 49 -9.83 -2.09 -28.93
N SER A 50 -9.82 -2.50 -27.66
CA SER A 50 -9.71 -3.89 -27.23
C SER A 50 -10.54 -4.12 -25.96
N PRO A 51 -11.89 -4.16 -26.07
CA PRO A 51 -12.80 -4.15 -24.92
C PRO A 51 -12.63 -5.34 -23.97
N ASP A 52 -12.08 -6.45 -24.47
CA ASP A 52 -11.82 -7.66 -23.67
C ASP A 52 -10.65 -7.49 -22.69
N LEU A 53 -9.77 -6.51 -22.91
CA LEU A 53 -8.63 -6.25 -22.03
C LEU A 53 -9.04 -5.34 -20.87
N LYS A 54 -8.64 -5.70 -19.66
CA LYS A 54 -8.81 -4.85 -18.47
C LYS A 54 -7.68 -3.82 -18.40
N VAL A 55 -7.97 -2.66 -17.82
CA VAL A 55 -6.98 -1.57 -17.61
C VAL A 55 -5.70 -2.08 -16.94
N GLY A 56 -5.82 -2.92 -15.90
CA GLY A 56 -4.66 -3.51 -15.23
C GLY A 56 -3.78 -4.38 -16.15
N GLU A 57 -4.40 -5.16 -17.04
CA GLU A 57 -3.68 -6.01 -18.01
C GLU A 57 -2.98 -5.16 -19.07
N ILE A 58 -3.63 -4.07 -19.51
CA ILE A 58 -3.05 -3.12 -20.47
C ILE A 58 -1.82 -2.44 -19.87
N LEU A 59 -1.94 -1.91 -18.64
CA LEU A 59 -0.82 -1.28 -17.92
C LEU A 59 0.34 -2.26 -17.72
N ALA A 60 0.04 -3.53 -17.41
CA ALA A 60 1.05 -4.57 -17.26
C ALA A 60 1.73 -4.93 -18.59
N LYS A 61 0.97 -5.09 -19.68
CA LYS A 61 1.51 -5.34 -21.03
C LYS A 61 2.41 -4.21 -21.54
N GLN A 62 2.14 -2.98 -21.13
CA GLN A 62 2.96 -1.80 -21.45
C GLN A 62 4.21 -1.67 -20.54
N GLY A 63 4.38 -2.56 -19.56
CA GLY A 63 5.52 -2.55 -18.63
C GLY A 63 5.46 -1.42 -17.59
N LEU A 64 4.30 -0.79 -17.41
CA LEU A 64 4.13 0.32 -16.46
C LEU A 64 4.03 -0.18 -15.01
N ILE A 65 3.43 -1.36 -14.83
CA ILE A 65 3.35 -2.10 -13.58
C ILE A 65 3.58 -3.58 -13.87
N LYS A 66 3.79 -4.39 -12.83
CA LYS A 66 3.81 -5.84 -12.98
C LYS A 66 2.38 -6.40 -13.00
N PRO A 67 2.11 -7.54 -13.67
CA PRO A 67 0.82 -8.21 -13.61
C PRO A 67 0.35 -8.46 -12.18
N GLU A 68 1.26 -8.90 -11.30
CA GLU A 68 0.97 -9.18 -9.89
C GLU A 68 0.54 -7.92 -9.13
N THR A 69 1.08 -6.75 -9.49
CA THR A 69 0.62 -5.47 -8.93
C THR A 69 -0.83 -5.20 -9.32
N ALA A 70 -1.18 -5.37 -10.59
CA ALA A 70 -2.55 -5.20 -11.07
C ALA A 70 -3.51 -6.17 -10.37
N ASP A 71 -3.13 -7.44 -10.29
CA ASP A 71 -3.95 -8.49 -9.67
C ASP A 71 -4.15 -8.24 -8.16
N PHE A 72 -3.08 -7.87 -7.44
CA PHE A 72 -3.16 -7.55 -6.01
C PHE A 72 -4.19 -6.45 -5.73
N PHE A 73 -4.13 -5.35 -6.48
CA PHE A 73 -5.06 -4.22 -6.27
C PHE A 73 -6.48 -4.51 -6.76
N ALA A 74 -6.64 -5.30 -7.82
CA ALA A 74 -7.95 -5.65 -8.35
C ALA A 74 -8.68 -6.71 -7.50
N GLN A 75 -7.94 -7.66 -6.92
CA GLN A 75 -8.53 -8.87 -6.36
C GLN A 75 -8.45 -8.94 -4.83
N ASP A 76 -7.38 -8.42 -4.24
CA ASP A 76 -7.05 -8.64 -2.82
C ASP A 76 -7.15 -7.38 -1.97
N TRP A 77 -6.83 -6.22 -2.51
CA TRP A 77 -6.68 -4.98 -1.75
C TRP A 77 -7.87 -4.64 -0.85
N LEU A 78 -9.09 -4.64 -1.40
CA LEU A 78 -10.30 -4.34 -0.61
C LEU A 78 -10.53 -5.37 0.51
N LYS A 79 -10.28 -6.66 0.24
CA LYS A 79 -10.41 -7.72 1.25
C LYS A 79 -9.37 -7.53 2.34
N ILE A 80 -8.14 -7.15 1.97
CA ILE A 80 -7.06 -6.90 2.91
C ILE A 80 -7.41 -5.71 3.80
N ILE A 81 -7.88 -4.58 3.26
CA ILE A 81 -8.26 -3.40 4.05
C ILE A 81 -9.39 -3.74 5.04
N ALA A 82 -10.34 -4.59 4.67
CA ALA A 82 -11.44 -5.00 5.55
C ALA A 82 -11.02 -5.94 6.70
N GLN A 83 -9.85 -6.60 6.62
CA GLN A 83 -9.41 -7.54 7.66
C GLN A 83 -9.06 -6.82 8.98
N PRO A 84 -9.51 -7.32 10.14
CA PRO A 84 -9.20 -6.69 11.43
C PRO A 84 -7.73 -6.85 11.83
N HIS A 85 -7.06 -7.91 11.38
CA HIS A 85 -5.66 -8.19 11.67
C HIS A 85 -4.85 -8.12 10.39
N LYS A 86 -3.76 -7.34 10.42
CA LYS A 86 -2.86 -7.15 9.29
C LYS A 86 -1.56 -7.91 9.51
N ASN A 87 -0.97 -8.38 8.42
CA ASN A 87 0.44 -8.81 8.39
C ASN A 87 1.37 -7.60 8.45
N ALA A 88 2.68 -7.81 8.57
CA ALA A 88 3.66 -6.72 8.48
C ALA A 88 3.63 -6.04 7.10
N LEU A 89 3.95 -4.75 7.04
CA LEU A 89 3.94 -3.95 5.80
C LEU A 89 4.72 -4.61 4.64
N GLY A 90 5.91 -5.14 4.91
CA GLY A 90 6.75 -5.82 3.91
C GLY A 90 6.08 -7.02 3.25
N TYR A 91 5.16 -7.70 3.93
CA TYR A 91 4.36 -8.79 3.35
C TYR A 91 3.50 -8.28 2.19
N TYR A 92 2.77 -7.18 2.38
CA TYR A 92 1.87 -6.63 1.36
C TYR A 92 2.63 -6.00 0.20
N LEU A 93 3.73 -5.27 0.48
CA LEU A 93 4.58 -4.71 -0.56
C LEU A 93 5.21 -5.80 -1.45
N ARG A 94 5.48 -6.98 -0.87
CA ARG A 94 5.91 -8.16 -1.64
C ARG A 94 4.81 -8.74 -2.49
N GLN A 95 3.62 -8.93 -1.94
CA GLN A 95 2.48 -9.50 -2.67
C GLN A 95 2.06 -8.59 -3.83
N ALA A 96 2.14 -7.27 -3.66
CA ALA A 96 1.92 -6.29 -4.72
C ALA A 96 3.07 -6.23 -5.75
N ALA A 97 4.12 -7.05 -5.59
CA ALA A 97 5.34 -7.06 -6.38
C ALA A 97 6.09 -5.71 -6.47
N ILE A 98 5.81 -4.80 -5.53
CA ILE A 98 6.48 -3.50 -5.36
C ILE A 98 7.90 -3.72 -4.82
N LEU A 99 8.04 -4.61 -3.83
CA LEU A 99 9.33 -5.08 -3.33
C LEU A 99 9.51 -6.56 -3.61
N ASN A 100 10.73 -6.99 -3.89
CA ASN A 100 11.10 -8.40 -3.93
C ASN A 100 11.73 -8.85 -2.60
N SER A 101 11.93 -10.16 -2.42
CA SER A 101 12.51 -10.73 -1.20
C SER A 101 13.91 -10.18 -0.91
N ALA A 102 14.75 -9.97 -1.92
CA ALA A 102 16.11 -9.45 -1.72
C ALA A 102 16.08 -8.01 -1.21
N GLN A 103 15.21 -7.15 -1.76
CA GLN A 103 15.01 -5.78 -1.27
C GLN A 103 14.51 -5.78 0.17
N ILE A 104 13.58 -6.66 0.52
CA ILE A 104 13.06 -6.78 1.90
C ILE A 104 14.17 -7.16 2.88
N GLU A 105 15.02 -8.13 2.53
CA GLU A 105 16.16 -8.51 3.37
C GLU A 105 17.15 -7.35 3.56
N LEU A 106 17.46 -6.60 2.50
CA LEU A 106 18.32 -5.41 2.57
C LEU A 106 17.74 -4.33 3.50
N ILE A 107 16.43 -4.06 3.37
CA ILE A 107 15.73 -3.09 4.22
C ILE A 107 15.75 -3.54 5.70
N LEU A 108 15.48 -4.82 5.96
CA LEU A 108 15.47 -5.38 7.32
C LEU A 108 16.86 -5.37 7.94
N ALA A 109 17.90 -5.67 7.17
CA ALA A 109 19.28 -5.59 7.64
C ALA A 109 19.64 -4.16 8.08
N GLU A 110 19.33 -3.17 7.24
CA GLU A 110 19.60 -1.76 7.52
C GLU A 110 18.78 -1.24 8.72
N GLN A 111 17.50 -1.62 8.81
CA GLN A 111 16.66 -1.30 9.96
C GLN A 111 17.27 -1.78 11.28
N ARG A 112 17.83 -3.00 11.32
CA ARG A 112 18.43 -3.56 12.54
C ARG A 112 19.65 -2.77 13.00
N VAL A 113 20.43 -2.25 12.05
CA VAL A 113 21.65 -1.47 12.34
C VAL A 113 21.32 -0.05 12.75
N THR A 114 20.39 0.59 12.05
CA THR A 114 20.09 2.03 12.21
C THR A 114 18.98 2.33 13.21
N GLY A 115 18.11 1.36 13.50
CA GLY A 115 16.87 1.60 14.24
C GLY A 115 15.82 2.40 13.46
N VAL A 116 16.02 2.65 12.17
CA VAL A 116 15.06 3.36 11.31
C VAL A 116 13.95 2.39 10.86
N ARG A 117 12.70 2.88 10.82
CA ARG A 117 11.54 2.07 10.43
C ARG A 117 11.62 1.58 8.99
N PHE A 118 11.01 0.42 8.75
CA PHE A 118 11.13 -0.35 7.51
C PHE A 118 10.75 0.50 6.29
N GLY A 119 9.58 1.17 6.36
CA GLY A 119 9.10 2.01 5.28
C GLY A 119 10.06 3.16 4.98
N THR A 120 10.56 3.83 6.01
CA THR A 120 11.53 4.93 5.85
C THR A 120 12.83 4.45 5.22
N VAL A 121 13.36 3.30 5.65
CA VAL A 121 14.55 2.69 5.03
C VAL A 121 14.28 2.37 3.55
N ALA A 122 13.13 1.79 3.24
CA ALA A 122 12.75 1.46 1.85
C ALA A 122 12.70 2.70 0.95
N VAL A 123 12.22 3.84 1.49
CA VAL A 123 12.21 5.13 0.79
C VAL A 123 13.61 5.68 0.62
N PHE A 124 14.43 5.69 1.66
CA PHE A 124 15.81 6.20 1.58
C PHE A 124 16.70 5.41 0.63
N GLN A 125 16.49 4.10 0.49
CA GLN A 125 17.20 3.27 -0.48
C GLN A 125 16.64 3.38 -1.91
N GLY A 126 15.57 4.14 -2.12
CA GLY A 126 14.95 4.34 -3.43
C GLY A 126 14.14 3.14 -3.94
N PHE A 127 13.85 2.16 -3.08
CA PHE A 127 13.05 0.99 -3.46
C PHE A 127 11.54 1.27 -3.43
N LEU A 128 11.12 2.30 -2.70
CA LEU A 128 9.72 2.66 -2.51
C LEU A 128 9.57 4.18 -2.57
N LYS A 129 8.56 4.69 -3.27
CA LYS A 129 8.24 6.13 -3.18
C LYS A 129 7.59 6.42 -1.82
N SER A 130 7.83 7.59 -1.25
CA SER A 130 7.18 8.00 0.01
C SER A 130 5.66 8.04 -0.12
N THR A 131 5.15 8.52 -1.26
CA THR A 131 3.72 8.55 -1.60
C THR A 131 3.09 7.16 -1.60
N THR A 132 3.76 6.16 -2.19
CA THR A 132 3.31 4.77 -2.14
C THR A 132 3.34 4.23 -0.71
N LEU A 133 4.38 4.53 0.07
CA LEU A 133 4.43 4.16 1.49
C LEU A 133 3.23 4.75 2.26
N ASP A 134 3.00 6.05 2.11
CA ASP A 134 1.92 6.77 2.79
C ASP A 134 0.56 6.19 2.43
N TYR A 135 0.35 5.82 1.16
CA TYR A 135 -0.85 5.13 0.73
C TYR A 135 -1.05 3.80 1.46
N PHE A 136 -0.02 2.95 1.55
CA PHE A 136 -0.15 1.68 2.27
C PHE A 136 -0.40 1.90 3.78
N LEU A 137 0.29 2.85 4.41
CA LEU A 137 0.10 3.16 5.83
C LEU A 137 -1.31 3.69 6.10
N ALA A 138 -1.78 4.66 5.31
CA ALA A 138 -3.12 5.23 5.48
C ALA A 138 -4.24 4.19 5.40
N ASN A 139 -4.05 3.15 4.59
CA ASN A 139 -5.05 2.13 4.35
C ASN A 139 -4.93 0.89 5.25
N LEU A 140 -3.73 0.58 5.75
CA LEU A 140 -3.47 -0.63 6.53
C LEU A 140 -3.14 -0.36 8.01
N PHE A 141 -2.45 0.74 8.28
CA PHE A 141 -1.90 1.12 9.61
C PHE A 141 -2.05 2.64 9.83
N PRO A 142 -3.27 3.19 9.82
CA PRO A 142 -3.47 4.65 9.89
C PRO A 142 -2.87 5.28 11.16
N GLU A 143 -2.71 4.51 12.23
CA GLU A 143 -2.02 4.90 13.45
C GLU A 143 -0.51 5.14 13.29
N GLU A 144 0.12 4.58 12.25
CA GLU A 144 1.56 4.68 12.00
C GLU A 144 1.96 5.89 11.14
N LEU A 145 1.00 6.60 10.52
CA LEU A 145 1.26 7.73 9.60
C LEU A 145 2.02 8.90 10.23
N HIS A 146 1.82 9.14 11.53
CA HIS A 146 2.41 10.28 12.25
C HIS A 146 3.48 9.84 13.26
N VAL A 147 3.88 8.58 13.20
CA VAL A 147 4.86 8.02 14.13
C VAL A 147 6.26 8.37 13.66
N SER A 148 7.16 8.64 14.62
CA SER A 148 8.55 8.95 14.34
C SER A 148 9.21 7.91 13.42
N PRO A 149 10.00 8.32 12.41
CA PRO A 149 10.74 7.42 11.53
C PRO A 149 11.75 6.53 12.28
N PHE A 150 12.14 6.91 13.49
CA PHE A 150 13.04 6.15 14.35
C PHE A 150 12.23 5.25 15.29
N ILE A 151 12.61 3.98 15.39
CA ILE A 151 12.10 3.08 16.41
C ILE A 151 12.62 3.60 17.75
N ASN A 152 11.74 3.92 18.70
CA ASN A 152 12.11 4.44 20.03
C ASN A 152 13.27 3.62 20.62
N MET A 153 14.50 4.14 20.52
CA MET A 153 15.71 3.53 21.09
C MET A 153 15.71 3.55 22.63
N SER A 154 14.71 4.17 23.26
CA SER A 154 14.58 4.29 24.72
C SER A 154 13.93 3.09 25.42
N SER A 155 13.40 2.09 24.70
CA SER A 155 12.79 0.90 25.33
C SER A 155 13.72 -0.32 25.43
N GLN A 156 14.97 -0.24 24.96
CA GLN A 156 15.93 -1.35 25.09
C GLN A 156 16.86 -1.28 26.32
N ASN A 157 16.81 -0.21 27.12
CA ASN A 157 17.63 -0.08 28.34
C ASN A 157 16.88 -0.31 29.67
N ALA A 158 15.67 -0.87 29.63
CA ALA A 158 14.94 -1.24 30.85
C ALA A 158 14.86 -2.77 30.97
N LYS A 159 16.01 -3.46 31.00
CA LYS A 159 16.16 -4.85 31.47
C LYS A 159 17.66 -5.14 31.69
N PHE A 160 18.22 -4.56 32.75
CA PHE A 160 19.27 -5.17 33.58
C PHE A 160 19.08 -4.65 35.00
#